data_AF-A0A3D3ZMW4-F1
#
_entry.id   AF-A0A3D3ZMW4-F1
#
_cell.length_a   1.000
_cell.length_b   1.000
_cell.length_c   1.000
_cell.angle_alpha   90.00
_cell.angle_beta   90.00
_cell.angle_gamma   90.00
#
_symmetry.space_group_name_H-M   'P 1'
#
loop_
_entity.id
_entity.type
_entity.pdbx_description
1 polymer ?
#
loop_
_entity_poly.entity_id
_entity_poly.type
_entity_poly.pdbx_seq_one_letter_code
_entity_poly.pdbx_strand_id
1 'polypeptide(L)'
;MVVDPNATGARIEQGLRHMFLPDQQFTLEEIRHLLSHELLGHVARCAAGERSPLGLLGIHTKNSSPTEEGLALYYERQVGVLHGRVFDDSGMWRATLAAGLACGVMTPPQTFLSVCTFLELFSLLSRLLNHPHADLQKLQKLARSYALSICLRTYRGVPDLEQAGVCYLQDALYLHGLRMIEQAVAQDETVLDRLAVGVVALELLPDLQELGITSAPQPLRKLAYDPDLDSHILSFVTADEDEKHA
;
A
#
# COMPACT_ATOMS: atom_id res chain seq x y z
N MET A 1 16.95 3.38 -10.39
CA MET A 1 16.29 2.08 -10.18
C MET A 1 17.37 1.01 -10.17
N VAL A 2 17.28 0.05 -9.27
CA VAL A 2 18.30 -1.00 -9.08
C VAL A 2 17.59 -2.34 -9.05
N VAL A 3 18.07 -3.31 -9.84
CA VAL A 3 17.61 -4.70 -9.73
C VAL A 3 18.34 -5.36 -8.55
N ASP A 4 17.60 -5.84 -7.58
CA ASP A 4 18.11 -6.53 -6.40
C ASP A 4 17.64 -8.00 -6.44
N PRO A 5 18.52 -8.95 -6.76
CA PRO A 5 18.14 -10.37 -6.87
C PRO A 5 17.72 -10.99 -5.53
N ASN A 6 17.99 -10.32 -4.40
CA ASN A 6 17.57 -10.79 -3.07
C ASN A 6 16.26 -10.15 -2.60
N ALA A 7 15.71 -9.19 -3.36
CA ALA A 7 14.45 -8.57 -3.00
C ALA A 7 13.28 -9.55 -3.22
N THR A 8 12.41 -9.69 -2.22
CA THR A 8 11.18 -10.51 -2.33
C THR A 8 10.01 -9.74 -2.95
N GLY A 9 10.19 -8.45 -3.23
CA GLY A 9 9.18 -7.54 -3.76
C GLY A 9 9.80 -6.18 -4.05
N ALA A 10 9.12 -5.36 -4.84
CA ALA A 10 9.56 -4.00 -5.09
C ALA A 10 9.53 -3.19 -3.79
N ARG A 11 10.51 -2.30 -3.61
CA ARG A 11 10.53 -1.36 -2.48
C ARG A 11 11.16 -0.05 -2.88
N ILE A 12 10.77 1.02 -2.17
CA ILE A 12 11.35 2.34 -2.33
C ILE A 12 12.14 2.70 -1.08
N GLU A 13 13.41 3.04 -1.29
CA GLU A 13 14.25 3.65 -0.26
C GLU A 13 14.35 5.15 -0.53
N GLN A 14 13.47 5.91 0.12
CA GLN A 14 13.32 7.36 -0.10
C GLN A 14 14.64 8.11 0.13
N GLY A 15 15.38 7.79 1.20
CA GLY A 15 16.66 8.43 1.51
C GLY A 15 17.76 8.17 0.48
N LEU A 16 17.68 7.06 -0.25
CA LEU A 16 18.61 6.71 -1.34
C LEU A 16 18.09 7.15 -2.72
N ARG A 17 16.84 7.62 -2.80
CA ARG A 17 16.12 7.91 -4.06
C ARG A 17 16.14 6.74 -5.03
N HIS A 18 16.14 5.53 -4.48
CA HIS A 18 16.24 4.29 -5.23
C HIS A 18 14.96 3.47 -5.08
N MET A 19 14.43 3.07 -6.23
CA MET A 19 13.50 1.96 -6.32
C MET A 19 14.28 0.69 -6.57
N PHE A 20 14.07 -0.31 -5.71
CA PHE A 20 14.63 -1.64 -5.85
C PHE A 20 13.56 -2.57 -6.42
N LEU A 21 13.92 -3.30 -7.47
CA LEU A 21 13.03 -4.27 -8.11
C LEU A 21 13.61 -5.69 -7.96
N PRO A 22 12.79 -6.70 -7.67
CA PRO A 22 13.20 -8.10 -7.79
C PRO A 22 13.56 -8.44 -9.24
N ASP A 23 14.51 -9.37 -9.40
CA ASP A 23 14.88 -9.94 -10.69
C ASP A 23 13.81 -10.95 -11.16
N GLN A 24 12.68 -10.42 -11.65
CA GLN A 24 11.55 -11.19 -12.15
C GLN A 24 10.80 -10.45 -13.26
N GLN A 25 9.98 -11.19 -14.01
CA GLN A 25 9.02 -10.57 -14.92
C GLN A 25 7.83 -10.00 -14.14
N PHE A 26 7.43 -8.79 -14.52
CA PHE A 26 6.26 -8.14 -13.96
C PHE A 26 5.10 -8.23 -14.94
N THR A 27 3.93 -8.54 -14.41
CA THR A 27 2.65 -8.39 -15.10
C THR A 27 2.33 -6.91 -15.31
N LEU A 28 1.48 -6.62 -16.29
CA LEU A 28 0.97 -5.27 -16.54
C LEU A 28 0.28 -4.68 -15.30
N GLU A 29 -0.39 -5.53 -14.51
CA GLU A 29 -1.01 -5.14 -13.25
C GLU A 29 0.02 -4.70 -12.21
N GLU A 30 1.09 -5.47 -12.03
CA GLU A 30 2.16 -5.13 -11.09
C GLU A 30 2.82 -3.81 -11.49
N ILE A 31 3.04 -3.57 -12.79
CA ILE A 31 3.60 -2.28 -13.26
C ILE A 31 2.64 -1.12 -12.97
N ARG A 32 1.33 -1.28 -13.20
CA ARG A 32 0.33 -0.26 -12.84
C ARG A 32 0.28 0.00 -11.33
N HIS A 33 0.37 -1.06 -10.52
CA HIS A 33 0.46 -0.95 -9.07
C HIS A 33 1.71 -0.15 -8.65
N LEU A 34 2.89 -0.48 -9.19
CA LEU A 34 4.13 0.27 -8.92
C LEU A 34 4.04 1.74 -9.35
N LEU A 35 3.42 2.03 -10.48
CA LEU A 35 3.24 3.41 -10.92
C LEU A 35 2.31 4.20 -9.97
N SER A 36 1.17 3.63 -9.59
CA SER A 36 0.14 4.32 -8.81
C SER A 36 0.45 4.38 -7.31
N HIS A 37 0.89 3.28 -6.73
CA HIS A 37 1.16 3.15 -5.29
C HIS A 37 2.54 3.74 -4.95
N GLU A 38 3.58 3.22 -5.59
CA GLU A 38 4.96 3.52 -5.22
C GLU A 38 5.43 4.87 -5.81
N LEU A 39 5.31 5.04 -7.14
CA LEU A 39 5.80 6.26 -7.80
C LEU A 39 4.88 7.46 -7.54
N LEU A 40 3.59 7.34 -7.81
CA LEU A 40 2.64 8.43 -7.60
C LEU A 40 2.35 8.65 -6.11
N GLY A 41 2.05 7.58 -5.36
CA GLY A 41 1.68 7.68 -3.95
C GLY A 41 2.80 8.17 -3.04
N HIS A 42 4.06 7.79 -3.30
CA HIS A 42 5.20 8.13 -2.44
C HIS A 42 6.25 9.01 -3.12
N VAL A 43 6.85 8.58 -4.24
CA VAL A 43 8.00 9.30 -4.85
C VAL A 43 7.63 10.69 -5.33
N ALA A 44 6.48 10.83 -6.00
CA ALA A 44 6.01 12.10 -6.54
C ALA A 44 5.87 13.14 -5.42
N ARG A 45 5.35 12.71 -4.26
CA ARG A 45 5.13 13.56 -3.09
C ARG A 45 6.43 13.93 -2.40
N CYS A 46 7.34 12.98 -2.21
CA CYS A 46 8.70 13.29 -1.75
C CYS A 46 9.35 14.36 -2.64
N ALA A 47 9.36 14.14 -3.96
CA ALA A 47 9.96 15.06 -4.92
C ALA A 47 9.27 16.44 -4.95
N ALA A 48 7.95 16.50 -4.81
CA ALA A 48 7.21 17.75 -4.70
C ALA A 48 7.55 18.49 -3.41
N GLY A 49 7.61 17.77 -2.28
CA GLY A 49 7.95 18.33 -0.98
C GLY A 49 9.36 18.88 -0.91
N GLU A 50 10.34 18.19 -1.50
CA GLU A 50 11.72 18.67 -1.64
C GLU A 50 11.83 19.96 -2.46
N ARG A 51 10.95 20.16 -3.44
CA ARG A 51 10.90 21.35 -4.31
C ARG A 51 10.00 22.45 -3.76
N SER A 52 9.30 22.20 -2.66
CA SER A 52 8.45 23.19 -1.99
C SER A 52 9.32 24.28 -1.33
N PRO A 53 8.74 25.45 -1.00
CA PRO A 53 9.46 26.51 -0.27
C PRO A 53 10.09 26.07 1.06
N LEU A 54 9.55 25.03 1.70
CA LEU A 54 10.08 24.50 2.96
C LEU A 54 11.16 23.42 2.77
N GLY A 55 11.13 22.68 1.64
CA GLY A 55 12.01 21.55 1.34
C GLY A 55 11.83 20.32 2.26
N LEU A 56 11.57 20.53 3.55
CA LEU A 56 11.38 19.50 4.57
C LEU A 56 10.12 18.66 4.35
N LEU A 57 9.15 19.15 3.56
CA LEU A 57 7.97 18.38 3.20
C LEU A 57 8.30 17.15 2.35
N GLY A 58 9.53 17.01 1.84
CA GLY A 58 9.96 15.79 1.15
C GLY A 58 10.33 14.63 2.07
N ILE A 59 10.45 14.89 3.39
CA ILE A 59 10.76 13.88 4.40
C ILE A 59 9.43 13.32 4.90
N HIS A 60 8.92 13.75 6.05
CA HIS A 60 7.63 13.37 6.61
C HIS A 60 7.25 14.44 7.62
N THR A 61 6.00 14.91 7.62
CA THR A 61 5.48 15.65 8.78
C THR A 61 5.08 14.68 9.88
N LYS A 62 4.81 15.20 11.08
CA LYS A 62 4.17 14.41 12.12
C LYS A 62 2.88 13.79 11.58
N ASN A 63 2.64 12.51 11.88
CA ASN A 63 1.44 11.75 11.50
C ASN A 63 1.18 11.64 9.99
N SER A 64 2.18 11.81 9.12
CA SER A 64 1.97 11.70 7.67
C SER A 64 1.63 10.27 7.21
N SER A 65 2.04 9.23 7.94
CA SER A 65 1.95 7.84 7.47
C SER A 65 0.55 7.38 7.04
N PRO A 66 -0.55 7.62 7.79
CA PRO A 66 -1.90 7.29 7.32
C PRO A 66 -2.29 8.03 6.06
N THR A 67 -1.83 9.28 5.89
CA THR A 67 -2.08 10.07 4.68
C THR A 67 -1.30 9.51 3.49
N GLU A 68 -0.03 9.14 3.66
CA GLU A 68 0.81 8.52 2.63
C GLU A 68 0.18 7.23 2.10
N GLU A 69 -0.02 6.26 2.99
CA GLU A 69 -0.54 4.93 2.62
C GLU A 69 -1.97 5.03 2.11
N GLY A 70 -2.80 5.88 2.75
CA GLY A 70 -4.17 6.10 2.35
C GLY A 70 -4.29 6.69 0.94
N LEU A 71 -3.41 7.63 0.58
CA LEU A 71 -3.43 8.28 -0.72
C LEU A 71 -2.90 7.34 -1.82
N ALA A 72 -1.84 6.58 -1.54
CA ALA A 72 -1.33 5.55 -2.45
C ALA A 72 -2.41 4.51 -2.79
N LEU A 73 -3.09 3.97 -1.77
CA LEU A 73 -4.21 3.04 -1.94
C LEU A 73 -5.42 3.67 -2.65
N TYR A 74 -5.71 4.95 -2.37
CA TYR A 74 -6.77 5.66 -3.05
C TYR A 74 -6.49 5.76 -4.55
N TYR A 75 -5.28 6.14 -4.94
CA TYR A 75 -4.88 6.19 -6.36
C TYR A 75 -4.92 4.82 -7.01
N GLU A 76 -4.40 3.79 -6.35
CA GLU A 76 -4.47 2.40 -6.83
C GLU A 76 -5.92 1.98 -7.12
N ARG A 77 -6.84 2.30 -6.19
CA ARG A 77 -8.27 2.03 -6.39
C ARG A 77 -8.84 2.78 -7.59
N GLN A 78 -8.53 4.08 -7.74
CA GLN A 78 -9.03 4.87 -8.86
C GLN A 78 -8.53 4.35 -10.21
N VAL A 79 -7.24 4.02 -10.30
CA VAL A 79 -6.64 3.39 -11.49
C VAL A 79 -7.30 2.03 -11.74
N GLY A 80 -7.52 1.23 -10.70
CA GLY A 80 -8.26 -0.03 -10.81
C GLY A 80 -9.63 0.15 -11.47
N VAL A 81 -10.42 1.12 -11.00
CA VAL A 81 -11.76 1.43 -11.55
C VAL A 81 -11.69 1.87 -13.02
N LEU A 82 -10.72 2.72 -13.37
CA LEU A 82 -10.53 3.17 -14.76
C LEU A 82 -10.27 2.00 -15.73
N HIS A 83 -9.54 0.99 -15.27
CA HIS A 83 -9.25 -0.23 -16.05
C HIS A 83 -10.27 -1.36 -15.79
N GLY A 84 -11.46 -1.05 -15.26
CA GLY A 84 -12.56 -2.00 -15.10
C GLY A 84 -12.31 -3.09 -14.03
N ARG A 85 -11.44 -2.84 -13.06
CA ARG A 85 -11.09 -3.79 -12.00
C ARG A 85 -11.82 -3.49 -10.70
N VAL A 86 -12.11 -4.55 -9.97
CA VAL A 86 -12.62 -4.47 -8.59
C VAL A 86 -11.43 -4.39 -7.64
N PHE A 87 -11.44 -3.42 -6.75
CA PHE A 87 -10.42 -3.28 -5.71
C PHE A 87 -10.64 -4.32 -4.60
N ASP A 88 -9.69 -5.25 -4.42
CA ASP A 88 -9.73 -6.25 -3.36
C ASP A 88 -9.06 -5.71 -2.08
N ASP A 89 -9.88 -5.23 -1.14
CA ASP A 89 -9.42 -4.73 0.17
C ASP A 89 -9.37 -5.85 1.24
N SER A 90 -9.64 -7.09 0.88
CA SER A 90 -9.84 -8.18 1.85
C SER A 90 -8.58 -8.48 2.66
N GLY A 91 -7.39 -8.26 2.07
CA GLY A 91 -6.11 -8.35 2.77
C GLY A 91 -5.97 -7.32 3.88
N MET A 92 -6.32 -6.05 3.59
CA MET A 92 -6.26 -4.95 4.55
C MET A 92 -7.22 -5.17 5.73
N TRP A 93 -8.43 -5.65 5.45
CA TRP A 93 -9.40 -6.01 6.49
C TRP A 93 -8.88 -7.10 7.42
N ARG A 94 -8.30 -8.16 6.85
CA ARG A 94 -7.76 -9.27 7.64
C ARG A 94 -6.55 -8.85 8.48
N ALA A 95 -5.69 -8.00 7.95
CA ALA A 95 -4.54 -7.47 8.69
C ALA A 95 -4.98 -6.49 9.80
N THR A 96 -5.98 -5.65 9.54
CA THR A 96 -6.61 -4.78 10.56
C THR A 96 -7.28 -5.60 11.66
N LEU A 97 -8.00 -6.67 11.29
CA LEU A 97 -8.59 -7.61 12.25
C LEU A 97 -7.52 -8.26 13.13
N ALA A 98 -6.40 -8.70 12.56
CA ALA A 98 -5.29 -9.28 13.30
C ALA A 98 -4.71 -8.31 14.33
N ALA A 99 -4.46 -7.05 13.93
CA ALA A 99 -4.01 -5.99 14.83
C ALA A 99 -5.04 -5.71 15.94
N GLY A 100 -6.33 -5.65 15.59
CA GLY A 100 -7.42 -5.43 16.53
C GLY A 100 -7.55 -6.54 17.59
N LEU A 101 -7.36 -7.80 17.19
CA LEU A 101 -7.34 -8.94 18.10
C LEU A 101 -6.10 -8.94 19.01
N ALA A 102 -4.92 -8.69 18.43
CA ALA A 102 -3.66 -8.66 19.17
C ALA A 102 -3.66 -7.57 20.26
N CYS A 103 -4.14 -6.37 19.90
CA CYS A 103 -4.17 -5.21 20.79
C CYS A 103 -5.48 -5.08 21.60
N GLY A 104 -6.46 -5.96 21.40
CA GLY A 104 -7.66 -6.08 22.24
C GLY A 104 -8.70 -4.98 22.06
N VAL A 105 -8.95 -4.53 20.83
CA VAL A 105 -9.87 -3.41 20.54
C VAL A 105 -11.32 -3.77 20.90
N MET A 106 -11.75 -5.01 20.64
CA MET A 106 -13.12 -5.50 20.90
C MET A 106 -13.16 -6.81 21.72
N THR A 107 -11.99 -7.34 22.05
CA THR A 107 -11.80 -8.57 22.83
C THR A 107 -10.68 -8.32 23.83
N PRO A 108 -10.49 -9.17 24.85
CA PRO A 108 -9.23 -9.18 25.57
C PRO A 108 -8.06 -9.31 24.58
N PRO A 109 -6.92 -8.63 24.83
CA PRO A 109 -5.73 -8.75 23.99
C PRO A 109 -5.30 -10.21 23.84
N GLN A 110 -4.89 -10.58 22.64
CA GLN A 110 -4.53 -11.95 22.29
C GLN A 110 -3.01 -12.08 22.10
N THR A 111 -2.51 -13.30 22.24
CA THR A 111 -1.10 -13.66 21.97
C THR A 111 -0.90 -14.01 20.50
N PHE A 112 0.35 -14.14 20.07
CA PHE A 112 0.70 -14.58 18.72
C PHE A 112 0.00 -15.88 18.35
N LEU A 113 0.09 -16.90 19.22
CA LEU A 113 -0.47 -18.22 18.94
C LEU A 113 -1.99 -18.16 18.82
N SER A 114 -2.66 -17.43 19.70
CA SER A 114 -4.12 -17.27 19.67
C SER A 114 -4.59 -16.62 18.36
N VAL A 115 -3.96 -15.51 17.95
CA VAL A 115 -4.28 -14.82 16.70
C VAL A 115 -3.97 -15.72 15.49
N CYS A 116 -2.83 -16.41 15.48
CA CYS A 116 -2.44 -17.30 14.39
C CYS A 116 -3.42 -18.46 14.21
N THR A 117 -3.81 -19.12 15.30
CA THR A 117 -4.81 -20.20 15.28
C THR A 117 -6.16 -19.69 14.78
N PHE A 118 -6.62 -18.54 15.27
CA PHE A 118 -7.87 -17.94 14.80
C PHE A 118 -7.82 -17.64 13.29
N LEU A 119 -6.78 -16.97 12.80
CA LEU A 119 -6.64 -16.62 11.39
C LEU A 119 -6.51 -17.83 10.48
N GLU A 120 -5.86 -18.91 10.94
CA GLU A 120 -5.78 -20.17 10.19
C GLU A 120 -7.17 -20.78 10.01
N LEU A 121 -7.94 -20.89 11.10
CA LEU A 121 -9.31 -21.43 11.06
C LEU A 121 -10.24 -20.54 10.22
N PHE A 122 -10.15 -19.22 10.38
CA PHE A 122 -10.95 -18.27 9.61
C PHE A 122 -10.61 -18.32 8.12
N SER A 123 -9.32 -18.38 7.76
CA SER A 123 -8.88 -18.50 6.37
C SER A 123 -9.31 -19.83 5.76
N LEU A 124 -9.20 -20.93 6.50
CA LEU A 124 -9.66 -22.25 6.04
C LEU A 124 -11.17 -22.27 5.79
N LEU A 125 -11.97 -21.75 6.72
CA LEU A 125 -13.43 -21.67 6.57
C LEU A 125 -13.80 -20.86 5.33
N SER A 126 -13.23 -19.66 5.17
CA SER A 126 -13.49 -18.82 4.00
C SER A 126 -13.16 -19.54 2.68
N ARG A 127 -12.05 -20.27 2.64
CA ARG A 127 -11.64 -21.06 1.46
C ARG A 127 -12.57 -22.22 1.17
N LEU A 128 -13.04 -22.94 2.19
CA LEU A 128 -13.98 -24.05 2.03
C LEU A 128 -15.34 -23.59 1.53
N LEU A 129 -15.82 -22.44 2.01
CA LEU A 129 -17.07 -21.83 1.55
C LEU A 129 -16.99 -21.39 0.08
N ASN A 130 -15.85 -20.85 -0.35
CA ASN A 130 -15.65 -20.38 -1.72
C ASN A 130 -15.25 -21.50 -2.70
N HIS A 131 -14.69 -22.61 -2.21
CA HIS A 131 -14.18 -23.72 -3.02
C HIS A 131 -14.56 -25.08 -2.41
N PRO A 132 -15.84 -25.47 -2.41
CA PRO A 132 -16.34 -26.65 -1.69
C PRO A 132 -15.79 -27.99 -2.20
N HIS A 133 -15.24 -28.03 -3.41
CA HIS A 133 -14.69 -29.24 -4.04
C HIS A 133 -13.16 -29.27 -4.07
N ALA A 134 -12.49 -28.29 -3.48
CA ALA A 134 -11.03 -28.26 -3.44
C ALA A 134 -10.48 -29.25 -2.42
N ASP A 135 -9.24 -29.70 -2.65
CA ASP A 135 -8.52 -30.57 -1.72
C ASP A 135 -8.31 -29.89 -0.36
N LEU A 136 -8.84 -30.51 0.69
CA LEU A 136 -8.78 -30.02 2.06
C LEU A 136 -7.34 -29.84 2.54
N GLN A 137 -6.43 -30.78 2.22
CA GLN A 137 -5.04 -30.69 2.68
C GLN A 137 -4.34 -29.48 2.06
N LYS A 138 -4.55 -29.26 0.75
CA LYS A 138 -4.04 -28.07 0.05
C LYS A 138 -4.60 -26.79 0.67
N LEU A 139 -5.90 -26.72 0.95
CA LEU A 139 -6.52 -25.53 1.55
C LEU A 139 -6.00 -25.25 2.97
N GLN A 140 -5.81 -26.29 3.79
CA GLN A 140 -5.22 -26.17 5.13
C GLN A 140 -3.80 -25.60 5.06
N LYS A 141 -2.96 -26.11 4.16
CA LYS A 141 -1.59 -25.60 3.98
C LYS A 141 -1.59 -24.12 3.57
N LEU A 142 -2.47 -23.72 2.66
CA LEU A 142 -2.61 -22.32 2.25
C LEU A 142 -3.10 -21.43 3.39
N ALA A 143 -4.09 -21.89 4.16
CA ALA A 143 -4.62 -21.15 5.32
C ALA A 143 -3.54 -20.94 6.40
N ARG A 144 -2.76 -21.98 6.70
CA ARG A 144 -1.65 -21.92 7.66
C ARG A 144 -0.55 -20.94 7.22
N SER A 145 -0.10 -21.04 5.95
CA SER A 145 0.89 -20.11 5.42
C SER A 145 0.40 -18.67 5.45
N TYR A 146 -0.88 -18.45 5.14
CA TYR A 146 -1.50 -17.13 5.18
C TYR A 146 -1.57 -16.55 6.60
N ALA A 147 -2.05 -17.34 7.56
CA ALA A 147 -2.14 -16.95 8.96
C ALA A 147 -0.77 -16.61 9.55
N LEU A 148 0.24 -17.43 9.25
CA LEU A 148 1.61 -17.18 9.67
C LEU A 148 2.16 -15.88 9.08
N SER A 149 1.93 -15.63 7.79
CA SER A 149 2.37 -14.40 7.12
C SER A 149 1.80 -13.15 7.79
N ILE A 150 0.48 -13.12 8.06
CA ILE A 150 -0.14 -11.99 8.77
C ILE A 150 0.42 -11.87 10.19
N CYS A 151 0.48 -12.96 10.96
CA CYS A 151 0.93 -12.88 12.35
C CYS A 151 2.38 -12.41 12.47
N LEU A 152 3.27 -12.84 11.57
CA LEU A 152 4.65 -12.35 11.54
C LEU A 152 4.74 -10.85 11.26
N ARG A 153 3.80 -10.28 10.50
CA ARG A 153 3.70 -8.82 10.31
C ARG A 153 3.13 -8.14 11.55
N THR A 154 2.02 -8.65 12.08
CA THR A 154 1.33 -8.09 13.27
C THR A 154 2.21 -8.12 14.53
N TYR A 155 3.10 -9.11 14.67
CA TYR A 155 4.00 -9.25 15.82
C TYR A 155 5.46 -8.95 15.47
N ARG A 156 5.70 -8.25 14.36
CA ARG A 156 7.06 -7.86 13.94
C ARG A 156 7.73 -7.04 15.05
N GLY A 157 8.91 -7.48 15.48
CA GLY A 157 9.68 -6.79 16.52
C GLY A 157 9.15 -6.98 17.95
N VAL A 158 8.14 -7.83 18.17
CA VAL A 158 7.66 -8.19 19.50
C VAL A 158 8.57 -9.29 20.08
N PRO A 159 9.27 -9.03 21.20
CA PRO A 159 10.28 -9.96 21.73
C PRO A 159 9.69 -11.16 22.47
N ASP A 160 8.52 -10.98 23.08
CA ASP A 160 7.79 -12.03 23.81
C ASP A 160 6.42 -12.24 23.16
N LEU A 161 6.27 -13.38 22.49
CA LEU A 161 5.05 -13.75 21.77
C LEU A 161 3.95 -14.32 22.67
N GLU A 162 4.26 -14.61 23.94
CA GLU A 162 3.29 -15.01 24.97
C GLU A 162 2.69 -13.78 25.67
N GLN A 163 3.34 -12.62 25.59
CA GLN A 163 2.79 -11.37 26.08
C GLN A 163 1.70 -10.83 25.15
N ALA A 164 0.46 -10.79 25.66
CA ALA A 164 -0.67 -10.20 24.95
C ALA A 164 -0.64 -8.66 24.97
N GLY A 165 -1.26 -8.02 23.97
CA GLY A 165 -1.44 -6.56 23.92
C GLY A 165 -0.26 -5.78 23.34
N VAL A 166 0.82 -6.44 22.94
CA VAL A 166 1.94 -5.82 22.24
C VAL A 166 1.92 -6.26 20.78
N CYS A 167 1.69 -5.31 19.87
CA CYS A 167 1.56 -5.57 18.44
C CYS A 167 2.14 -4.43 17.59
N TYR A 168 2.63 -4.74 16.38
CA TYR A 168 3.03 -3.78 15.38
C TYR A 168 1.82 -3.34 14.56
N LEU A 169 1.47 -2.05 14.65
CA LEU A 169 0.20 -1.51 14.17
C LEU A 169 0.22 -1.02 12.71
N GLN A 170 1.33 -1.18 11.98
CA GLN A 170 1.46 -0.67 10.61
C GLN A 170 0.31 -1.11 9.71
N ASP A 171 -0.11 -2.38 9.81
CA ASP A 171 -1.16 -2.93 8.95
C ASP A 171 -2.54 -2.28 9.19
N ALA A 172 -2.79 -1.71 10.37
CA ALA A 172 -4.01 -0.97 10.65
C ALA A 172 -4.02 0.43 10.00
N LEU A 173 -2.84 0.98 9.68
CA LEU A 173 -2.72 2.31 9.07
C LEU A 173 -3.24 2.34 7.63
N TYR A 174 -3.10 1.25 6.87
CA TYR A 174 -3.56 1.19 5.49
C TYR A 174 -5.07 1.39 5.36
N LEU A 175 -5.88 0.61 6.11
CA LEU A 175 -7.33 0.73 6.04
C LEU A 175 -7.80 2.05 6.66
N HIS A 176 -7.21 2.46 7.78
CA HIS A 176 -7.53 3.74 8.41
C HIS A 176 -7.25 4.91 7.46
N GLY A 177 -6.05 4.94 6.87
CA GLY A 177 -5.60 5.95 5.93
C GLY A 177 -6.50 6.03 4.71
N LEU A 178 -6.82 4.89 4.09
CA LEU A 178 -7.71 4.86 2.92
C LEU A 178 -9.08 5.45 3.24
N ARG A 179 -9.70 5.05 4.37
CA ARG A 179 -11.01 5.60 4.79
C ARG A 179 -10.94 7.10 5.08
N MET A 180 -9.86 7.56 5.71
CA MET A 180 -9.62 8.97 5.98
C MET A 180 -9.54 9.79 4.69
N ILE A 181 -8.80 9.32 3.69
CA ILE A 181 -8.69 9.98 2.38
C ILE A 181 -10.02 9.94 1.62
N GLU A 182 -10.71 8.81 1.60
CA GLU A 182 -12.05 8.70 0.98
C GLU A 182 -13.02 9.72 1.55
N GLN A 183 -13.04 9.85 2.88
CA GLN A 183 -13.90 10.82 3.56
C GLN A 183 -13.50 12.26 3.21
N ALA A 184 -12.20 12.57 3.17
CA ALA A 184 -11.72 13.90 2.83
C ALA A 184 -12.07 14.27 1.38
N VAL A 185 -11.88 13.35 0.44
CA VAL A 185 -12.21 13.56 -0.98
C VAL A 185 -13.72 13.71 -1.18
N ALA A 186 -14.53 12.92 -0.49
CA ALA A 186 -15.99 13.04 -0.55
C ALA A 186 -16.51 14.40 -0.04
N GLN A 187 -15.75 15.07 0.83
CA GLN A 187 -16.05 16.42 1.31
C GLN A 187 -15.53 17.50 0.37
N ASP A 188 -14.32 17.31 -0.18
CA ASP A 188 -13.66 18.25 -1.08
C ASP A 188 -12.62 17.53 -1.96
N GLU A 189 -12.91 17.40 -3.25
CA GLU A 189 -12.02 16.72 -4.21
C GLU A 189 -10.67 17.44 -4.39
N THR A 190 -10.60 18.75 -4.12
CA THR A 190 -9.35 19.53 -4.23
C THR A 190 -8.32 19.15 -3.18
N VAL A 191 -8.72 18.37 -2.16
CA VAL A 191 -7.81 17.84 -1.14
C VAL A 191 -6.64 17.06 -1.76
N LEU A 192 -6.86 16.37 -2.88
CA LEU A 192 -5.81 15.61 -3.57
C LEU A 192 -4.71 16.53 -4.10
N ASP A 193 -5.09 17.71 -4.61
CA ASP A 193 -4.13 18.69 -5.11
C ASP A 193 -3.36 19.38 -3.99
N ARG A 194 -4.04 19.61 -2.86
CA ARG A 194 -3.43 20.17 -1.64
C ARG A 194 -2.47 19.18 -0.97
N LEU A 195 -2.76 17.88 -0.98
CA LEU A 195 -1.87 16.83 -0.47
C LEU A 195 -0.67 16.55 -1.37
N ALA A 196 -0.73 16.94 -2.65
CA ALA A 196 0.37 16.73 -3.60
C ALA A 196 1.62 17.56 -3.28
N VAL A 197 1.52 18.55 -2.39
CA VAL A 197 2.62 19.47 -2.04
C VAL A 197 3.80 18.82 -1.34
N GLY A 198 3.63 17.61 -0.79
CA GLY A 198 4.67 16.90 -0.06
C GLY A 198 4.14 15.73 0.74
N VAL A 199 5.02 15.11 1.52
CA VAL A 199 4.75 14.04 2.48
C VAL A 199 4.19 14.63 3.77
N VAL A 200 2.93 15.01 3.72
CA VAL A 200 2.25 15.79 4.77
C VAL A 200 1.02 15.05 5.28
N ALA A 201 0.73 15.23 6.57
CA ALA A 201 -0.50 14.74 7.18
C ALA A 201 -1.70 15.59 6.74
N LEU A 202 -2.84 14.93 6.57
CA LEU A 202 -4.09 15.56 6.13
C LEU A 202 -4.49 16.72 7.05
N GLU A 203 -4.28 16.59 8.38
CA GLU A 203 -4.63 17.64 9.34
C GLU A 203 -3.81 18.93 9.20
N LEU A 204 -2.67 18.90 8.50
CA LEU A 204 -1.78 20.06 8.35
C LEU A 204 -2.07 20.90 7.10
N LEU A 205 -3.05 20.50 6.27
CA LEU A 205 -3.42 21.29 5.08
C LEU A 205 -3.81 22.74 5.38
N PRO A 206 -4.53 23.08 6.47
CA PRO A 206 -4.82 24.48 6.81
C PRO A 206 -3.54 25.30 7.06
N ASP A 207 -2.57 24.75 7.79
CA ASP A 207 -1.30 25.43 8.08
C ASP A 207 -0.51 25.67 6.80
N LEU A 208 -0.48 24.69 5.89
CA LEU A 208 0.19 24.83 4.58
C LEU A 208 -0.48 25.90 3.71
N GLN A 209 -1.80 26.03 3.80
CA GLN A 209 -2.54 27.08 3.12
C GLN A 209 -2.15 28.48 3.63
N GLU A 210 -1.97 28.65 4.95
CA GLU A 210 -1.48 29.92 5.53
C GLU A 210 -0.07 30.27 5.05
N LEU A 211 0.76 29.25 4.80
CA LEU A 211 2.10 29.40 4.23
C LEU A 211 2.12 29.58 2.70
N GLY A 212 0.95 29.57 2.05
CA GLY A 212 0.82 29.69 0.59
C GLY A 212 1.25 28.44 -0.19
N ILE A 213 1.40 27.29 0.48
CA ILE A 213 1.79 26.01 -0.11
C ILE A 213 0.51 25.20 -0.37
N THR A 214 -0.14 25.46 -1.50
CA THR A 214 -1.50 24.95 -1.77
C THR A 214 -1.59 23.93 -2.89
N SER A 215 -0.56 23.80 -3.73
CA SER A 215 -0.54 22.81 -4.82
C SER A 215 0.88 22.56 -5.30
N ALA A 216 1.07 21.43 -6.00
CA ALA A 216 2.30 21.11 -6.71
C ALA A 216 1.98 20.50 -8.09
N PRO A 217 2.91 20.56 -9.05
CA PRO A 217 2.78 19.85 -10.31
C PRO A 217 2.66 18.32 -10.10
N GLN A 218 1.66 17.71 -10.72
CA GLN A 218 1.37 16.26 -10.59
C GLN A 218 1.47 15.52 -11.95
N PRO A 219 2.63 15.50 -12.64
CA PRO A 219 2.75 14.85 -13.94
C PRO A 219 2.51 13.33 -13.87
N LEU A 220 2.90 12.68 -12.78
CA LEU A 220 2.69 11.24 -12.58
C LEU A 220 1.22 10.88 -12.36
N ARG A 221 0.41 11.79 -11.79
CA ARG A 221 -1.04 11.56 -11.67
C ARG A 221 -1.69 11.58 -13.04
N LYS A 222 -1.28 12.50 -13.91
CA LYS A 222 -1.75 12.53 -15.30
C LYS A 222 -1.42 11.24 -16.04
N LEU A 223 -0.18 10.73 -15.88
CA LEU A 223 0.26 9.48 -16.50
C LEU A 223 -0.49 8.26 -15.95
N ALA A 224 -0.66 8.17 -14.63
CA ALA A 224 -1.33 7.03 -14.00
C ALA A 224 -2.82 6.93 -14.37
N TYR A 225 -3.45 8.05 -14.69
CA TYR A 225 -4.87 8.14 -15.07
C TYR A 225 -5.07 8.17 -16.59
N ASP A 226 -4.00 7.98 -17.37
CA ASP A 226 -4.07 7.93 -18.83
C ASP A 226 -4.78 6.64 -19.28
N PRO A 227 -5.90 6.72 -20.03
CA PRO A 227 -6.57 5.53 -20.56
C PRO A 227 -5.68 4.65 -21.44
N ASP A 228 -4.67 5.24 -22.08
CA ASP A 228 -3.73 4.55 -22.97
C ASP A 228 -2.47 4.05 -22.23
N LEU A 229 -2.43 4.11 -20.90
CA LEU A 229 -1.29 3.69 -20.08
C LEU A 229 -0.87 2.25 -20.37
N ASP A 230 -1.82 1.33 -20.54
CA ASP A 230 -1.53 -0.08 -20.83
C ASP A 230 -0.80 -0.22 -22.18
N SER A 231 -1.24 0.50 -23.21
CA SER A 231 -0.58 0.54 -24.51
C SER A 231 0.83 1.14 -24.41
N HIS A 232 0.99 2.19 -23.60
CA HIS A 232 2.29 2.81 -23.36
C HIS A 232 3.26 1.85 -22.67
N ILE A 233 2.83 1.14 -21.62
CA ILE A 233 3.66 0.13 -20.94
C ILE A 233 4.08 -0.99 -21.90
N LEU A 234 3.14 -1.50 -22.70
CA LEU A 234 3.41 -2.61 -23.63
C LEU A 234 4.33 -2.22 -24.79
N SER A 235 4.40 -0.92 -25.14
CA SER A 235 5.30 -0.44 -26.21
C SER A 235 6.78 -0.66 -25.91
N PHE A 236 7.16 -0.75 -24.63
CA PHE A 236 8.53 -1.06 -24.22
C PHE A 236 8.89 -2.53 -24.43
N VAL A 237 7.89 -3.43 -24.45
CA VAL A 237 8.11 -4.86 -24.73
C VAL A 237 8.39 -5.06 -26.22
N THR A 238 7.63 -4.36 -27.09
CA THR A 238 7.81 -4.45 -28.54
C THR A 238 9.14 -3.85 -29.00
N ALA A 239 9.60 -2.77 -28.36
CA ALA A 239 10.90 -2.17 -28.68
C ALA A 239 12.09 -3.10 -28.34
N ASP A 240 12.01 -3.85 -27.24
CA ASP A 240 13.03 -4.82 -26.83
C ASP A 240 13.11 -6.04 -27.75
N GLU A 241 11.99 -6.44 -28.39
CA GLU A 241 11.96 -7.53 -29.36
C GLU A 241 12.60 -7.11 -30.69
N ASP A 242 12.36 -5.87 -31.13
CA ASP A 242 12.96 -5.31 -32.34
C ASP A 242 14.49 -5.10 -32.18
N GLU A 243 14.97 -4.71 -30.98
CA GLU A 243 16.42 -4.58 -30.70
C GLU A 243 17.15 -5.93 -30.56
N LYS A 244 16.46 -7.02 -30.16
CA LYS A 244 17.05 -8.37 -30.09
C LYS A 244 17.10 -9.09 -31.44
N HIS A 245 16.41 -8.55 -32.45
CA HIS A 245 16.36 -9.10 -33.81
C HIS A 245 17.09 -8.24 -34.86
N ALA A 246 17.74 -7.15 -34.42
CA ALA A 246 18.65 -6.32 -35.22
C ALA A 246 20.13 -6.69 -34.96
#